data_AF-A0A486XMK0-F1
#
_entry.id   AF-A0A486XMK0-F1
#
_cell.length_a   1.000
_cell.length_b   1.000
_cell.length_c   1.000
_cell.angle_alpha   90.00
_cell.angle_beta   90.00
_cell.angle_gamma   90.00
#
_symmetry.space_group_name_H-M   'P 1'
#
loop_
_entity.id
_entity.type
_entity.pdbx_description
1 polymer ?
#
loop_
_entity_poly.entity_id
_entity_poly.type
_entity_poly.pdbx_seq_one_letter_code
_entity_poly.pdbx_strand_id
1 'polypeptide(L)'
;MFKNNNITENQINSLLLAAAVVELFPKALLVEGQGTGACFFCDIVFPFDFEPHLLGVIEDRMRMIHKEDRVLKSLEMTPSNAALWMQHQKQYLIAEKLKKTSSSLVTMGQIGEFATWVSHLHLPKNRTAFTAKLKESFIVCSSIPGLVRIVGVANSSYKQKRLFWQEHNHLQLICDMQLFMPLENQKGWVWLPKAEAMKELLINYWKKESFKENVEFITSPYLPATINSLNPVSAYHKQVFQNSQKKMNKLAELTWVLNPDSSDMQQGLFQPFCYLTDSTHLFCLKENLLKQCISSLQFILKIPKILGFEFEIILRSSHSKIREKSDMRLSIMQMALKELQLDYRIEKKGHSDFIERIEIHIADSLKRMWCGPFLSILKSDQEAILLRSMFGNLERMLGLLVEQTGGKLPFWLTNENIRIIVVNSESRVYAEAVCSQLSQKGIKVLMNYQYSVSLAQRFYEAIKARISYIVLIGEKERLTNTLTLHESGLNQEQGITLDALFTRIQMATGGKNSESENQ
;
A
#
# COMPACT_ATOMS: atom_id res chain seq x y z
N MET A 1 -20.45 -5.94 -5.19
CA MET A 1 -21.34 -4.80 -5.55
C MET A 1 -21.73 -4.04 -4.30
N PHE A 2 -20.97 -3.00 -3.91
CA PHE A 2 -21.38 -2.09 -2.84
C PHE A 2 -22.28 -1.01 -3.44
N LYS A 3 -23.55 -0.95 -3.01
CA LYS A 3 -24.56 -0.01 -3.55
C LYS A 3 -24.12 1.45 -3.36
N ASN A 4 -24.50 2.31 -4.32
CA ASN A 4 -24.29 3.77 -4.36
C ASN A 4 -24.67 4.56 -3.07
N ASN A 5 -25.39 3.96 -2.12
CA ASN A 5 -25.86 4.62 -0.91
C ASN A 5 -24.72 5.10 0.01
N ASN A 6 -23.56 4.43 0.02
CA ASN A 6 -22.44 4.80 0.92
C ASN A 6 -21.70 6.08 0.48
N ILE A 7 -21.68 6.38 -0.83
CA ILE A 7 -20.99 7.56 -1.36
C ILE A 7 -21.71 8.82 -0.90
N THR A 8 -23.04 8.84 -1.02
CA THR A 8 -23.89 9.96 -0.58
C THR A 8 -23.74 10.23 0.92
N GLU A 9 -23.74 9.18 1.75
CA GLU A 9 -23.57 9.32 3.20
C GLU A 9 -22.19 9.90 3.56
N ASN A 10 -21.12 9.42 2.91
CA ASN A 10 -19.77 9.91 3.13
C ASN A 10 -19.57 11.35 2.60
N GLN A 11 -20.22 11.75 1.51
CA GLN A 11 -20.19 13.13 1.01
C GLN A 11 -20.77 14.11 2.04
N ILE A 12 -21.91 13.76 2.64
CA ILE A 12 -22.56 14.57 3.69
C ILE A 12 -21.68 14.61 4.95
N ASN A 13 -21.10 13.47 5.34
CA ASN A 13 -20.24 13.41 6.52
C ASN A 13 -18.94 14.22 6.35
N SER A 14 -18.38 14.30 5.13
CA SER A 14 -17.26 15.19 4.81
C SER A 14 -17.65 16.66 5.01
N LEU A 15 -18.82 17.08 4.50
CA LEU A 15 -19.33 18.43 4.67
C LEU A 15 -19.60 18.77 6.15
N LEU A 16 -20.15 17.83 6.90
CA LEU A 16 -20.42 17.98 8.33
C LEU A 16 -19.13 18.08 9.15
N LEU A 17 -18.09 17.30 8.79
CA LEU A 17 -16.77 17.39 9.40
C LEU A 17 -16.17 18.79 9.18
N ALA A 18 -16.22 19.30 7.94
CA ALA A 18 -15.73 20.63 7.62
C ALA A 18 -16.47 21.72 8.43
N ALA A 19 -17.80 21.62 8.53
CA ALA A 19 -18.61 22.56 9.32
C ALA A 19 -18.25 22.51 10.81
N ALA A 20 -18.15 21.31 11.39
CA ALA A 20 -17.80 21.12 12.80
C ALA A 20 -16.43 21.70 13.14
N VAL A 21 -15.44 21.50 12.26
CA VAL A 21 -14.08 22.02 12.48
C VAL A 21 -14.04 23.53 12.42
N VAL A 22 -14.69 24.17 11.44
CA VAL A 22 -14.69 25.64 11.33
C VAL A 22 -15.45 26.30 12.48
N GLU A 23 -16.50 25.67 13.00
CA GLU A 23 -17.20 26.17 14.19
C GLU A 23 -16.39 26.04 15.48
N LEU A 24 -15.71 24.90 15.68
CA LEU A 24 -14.85 24.68 16.84
C LEU A 24 -13.58 25.51 16.78
N PHE A 25 -13.02 25.68 15.58
CA PHE A 25 -11.73 26.31 15.33
C PHE A 25 -11.85 27.34 14.20
N PRO A 26 -12.34 28.58 14.48
CA PRO A 26 -12.63 29.58 13.45
C PRO A 26 -11.43 30.07 12.63
N LYS A 27 -10.21 29.80 13.09
CA LYS A 27 -8.96 30.11 12.38
C LYS A 27 -8.43 28.94 11.54
N ALA A 28 -9.09 27.77 11.57
CA ALA A 28 -8.71 26.63 10.76
C ALA A 28 -9.02 26.90 9.28
N LEU A 29 -8.09 26.53 8.41
CA LEU A 29 -8.22 26.70 6.96
C LEU A 29 -8.47 25.36 6.31
N LEU A 30 -9.63 25.21 5.68
CA LEU A 30 -9.97 24.04 4.89
C LEU A 30 -9.17 24.06 3.58
N VAL A 31 -8.75 22.89 3.13
CA VAL A 31 -8.00 22.70 1.89
C VAL A 31 -8.78 21.84 0.91
N GLU A 32 -9.35 20.75 1.37
CA GLU A 32 -10.15 19.82 0.57
C GLU A 32 -11.05 18.95 1.46
N GLY A 33 -12.17 18.48 0.93
CA GLY A 33 -13.03 17.50 1.59
C GLY A 33 -13.69 16.60 0.56
N GLN A 34 -13.67 15.29 0.80
CA GLN A 34 -14.26 14.32 -0.10
C GLN A 34 -14.91 13.14 0.65
N GLY A 35 -16.04 12.68 0.14
CA GLY A 35 -16.65 11.40 0.48
C GLY A 35 -16.47 10.39 -0.65
N THR A 36 -15.91 9.23 -0.33
CA THR A 36 -15.75 8.09 -1.24
C THR A 36 -16.77 6.99 -0.90
N GLY A 37 -16.81 5.90 -1.65
CA GLY A 37 -17.65 4.74 -1.29
C GLY A 37 -17.23 4.05 0.01
N ALA A 38 -15.98 4.28 0.45
CA ALA A 38 -15.39 3.63 1.60
C ALA A 38 -15.37 4.51 2.85
N CYS A 39 -14.94 5.76 2.73
CA CYS A 39 -14.71 6.68 3.85
C CYS A 39 -14.98 8.13 3.43
N PHE A 40 -14.84 9.06 4.37
CA PHE A 40 -14.77 10.48 4.09
C PHE A 40 -13.55 11.09 4.76
N PHE A 41 -13.02 12.17 4.19
CA PHE A 41 -11.91 12.90 4.80
C PHE A 41 -12.04 14.41 4.58
N CYS A 42 -11.29 15.17 5.37
CA CYS A 42 -11.09 16.60 5.20
C CYS A 42 -9.65 16.99 5.53
N ASP A 43 -9.05 17.79 4.66
CA ASP A 43 -7.70 18.36 4.78
C ASP A 43 -7.78 19.76 5.33
N ILE A 44 -7.07 20.01 6.42
CA ILE A 44 -7.25 21.19 7.26
C ILE A 44 -5.90 21.67 7.77
N VAL A 45 -5.64 22.97 7.70
CA VAL A 45 -4.51 23.61 8.38
C VAL A 45 -5.03 24.21 9.68
N PHE A 46 -4.52 23.72 10.79
CA PHE A 46 -4.85 24.24 12.13
C PHE A 46 -3.88 25.37 12.50
N PRO A 47 -4.33 26.34 13.32
CA PRO A 47 -3.46 27.39 13.85
C PRO A 47 -2.58 26.90 15.03
N PHE A 48 -2.63 25.61 15.34
CA PHE A 48 -1.92 24.92 16.42
C PHE A 48 -1.59 23.49 15.98
N ASP A 49 -0.70 22.83 16.72
CA ASP A 49 -0.37 21.43 16.47
C ASP A 49 -1.55 20.52 16.85
N PHE A 50 -2.10 19.82 15.87
CA PHE A 50 -3.30 19.02 16.06
C PHE A 50 -3.02 17.77 16.89
N GLU A 51 -3.78 17.58 17.97
CA GLU A 51 -3.67 16.40 18.83
C GLU A 51 -4.82 15.39 18.59
N PRO A 52 -4.54 14.07 18.55
CA PRO A 52 -5.57 13.06 18.24
C PRO A 52 -6.78 13.04 19.18
N HIS A 53 -6.63 13.47 20.43
CA HIS A 53 -7.73 13.50 21.40
C HIS A 53 -8.85 14.48 20.99
N LEU A 54 -8.54 15.49 20.16
CA LEU A 54 -9.51 16.46 19.64
C LEU A 54 -10.52 15.83 18.67
N LEU A 55 -10.24 14.64 18.13
CA LEU A 55 -11.19 13.91 17.29
C LEU A 55 -12.50 13.64 18.01
N GLY A 56 -12.46 13.34 19.31
CA GLY A 56 -13.68 13.13 20.12
C GLY A 56 -14.54 14.39 20.20
N VAL A 57 -13.90 15.56 20.37
CA VAL A 57 -14.59 16.86 20.45
C VAL A 57 -15.24 17.21 19.10
N ILE A 58 -14.52 16.97 18.00
CA ILE A 58 -15.04 17.20 16.65
C ILE A 58 -16.22 16.26 16.37
N GLU A 59 -16.12 14.98 16.74
CA GLU A 59 -17.22 14.03 16.63
C GLU A 59 -18.47 14.49 17.38
N ASP A 60 -18.31 14.98 18.62
CA ASP A 60 -19.42 15.46 19.42
C ASP A 60 -20.08 16.69 18.77
N ARG A 61 -19.29 17.60 18.20
CA ARG A 61 -19.87 18.73 17.45
C ARG A 61 -20.57 18.28 16.17
N MET A 62 -20.02 17.32 15.43
CA MET A 62 -20.70 16.74 14.26
C MET A 62 -22.07 16.15 14.66
N ARG A 63 -22.15 15.43 15.79
CA ARG A 63 -23.43 14.92 16.32
C ARG A 63 -24.41 16.05 16.64
N MET A 64 -23.93 17.15 17.24
CA MET A 64 -24.77 18.31 17.57
C MET A 64 -25.32 18.98 16.31
N ILE A 65 -24.47 19.29 15.32
CA ILE A 65 -24.90 19.92 14.07
C ILE A 65 -25.93 19.04 13.34
N HIS A 66 -25.76 17.72 13.37
CA HIS A 66 -26.78 16.82 12.82
C HIS A 66 -28.11 16.89 13.59
N LYS A 67 -28.08 16.91 14.93
CA LYS A 67 -29.29 17.04 15.76
C LYS A 67 -30.01 18.37 15.59
N GLU A 68 -29.28 19.44 15.26
CA GLU A 68 -29.83 20.76 14.95
C GLU A 68 -30.64 20.79 13.64
N ASP A 69 -30.62 19.69 12.87
CA ASP A 69 -31.48 19.48 11.70
C ASP A 69 -31.34 20.59 10.62
N ARG A 70 -30.12 21.13 10.49
CA ARG A 70 -29.81 22.24 9.57
C ARG A 70 -30.05 21.87 8.11
N VAL A 71 -30.60 22.81 7.36
CA VAL A 71 -30.93 22.63 5.93
C VAL A 71 -29.66 22.35 5.12
N LEU A 72 -29.66 21.24 4.38
CA LEU A 72 -28.61 20.86 3.44
C LEU A 72 -28.98 21.32 2.02
N LYS A 73 -28.08 22.03 1.35
CA LYS A 73 -28.26 22.46 -0.04
C LYS A 73 -27.02 22.15 -0.88
N SER A 74 -27.24 21.84 -2.14
CA SER A 74 -26.22 21.82 -3.18
C SER A 74 -26.44 23.04 -4.05
N LEU A 75 -25.44 23.91 -4.17
CA LEU A 75 -25.49 25.14 -4.94
C LEU A 75 -24.49 25.07 -6.08
N GLU A 76 -24.92 25.42 -7.30
CA GLU A 76 -24.02 25.58 -8.43
C GLU A 76 -23.77 27.06 -8.70
N MET A 77 -22.51 27.44 -8.87
CA MET A 77 -22.13 28.82 -9.17
C MET A 77 -20.82 28.89 -9.94
N THR A 78 -20.51 30.07 -10.47
CA THR A 78 -19.23 30.31 -11.16
C THR A 78 -18.06 30.24 -10.16
N PRO A 79 -16.86 29.80 -10.60
CA PRO A 79 -15.68 29.75 -9.73
C PRO A 79 -15.35 31.10 -9.09
N SER A 80 -15.58 32.21 -9.80
CA SER A 80 -15.36 33.57 -9.28
C SER A 80 -16.30 33.91 -8.11
N ASN A 81 -17.59 33.56 -8.20
CA ASN A 81 -18.54 33.78 -7.12
C ASN A 81 -18.26 32.88 -5.92
N ALA A 82 -17.95 31.60 -6.17
CA ALA A 82 -17.54 30.67 -5.12
C ALA A 82 -16.27 31.15 -4.40
N ALA A 83 -15.27 31.64 -5.14
CA ALA A 83 -14.04 32.17 -4.56
C ALA A 83 -14.29 33.40 -3.68
N LEU A 84 -15.17 34.31 -4.10
CA LEU A 84 -15.55 35.48 -3.32
C LEU A 84 -16.25 35.07 -2.01
N TRP A 85 -17.15 34.09 -2.08
CA TRP A 85 -17.83 33.57 -0.90
C TRP A 85 -16.85 32.93 0.10
N MET A 86 -15.91 32.12 -0.38
CA MET A 86 -14.86 31.51 0.47
C MET A 86 -13.93 32.58 1.07
N GLN A 87 -13.62 33.66 0.35
CA GLN A 87 -12.90 34.80 0.92
C GLN A 87 -13.67 35.45 2.08
N HIS A 88 -14.99 35.63 1.94
CA HIS A 88 -15.83 36.19 3.01
C HIS A 88 -15.86 35.28 4.26
N GLN A 89 -15.81 33.96 4.06
CA GLN A 89 -15.67 32.99 5.16
C GLN A 89 -14.24 32.82 5.67
N LYS A 90 -13.29 33.66 5.22
CA LYS A 90 -11.86 33.61 5.57
C LYS A 90 -11.18 32.29 5.19
N GLN A 91 -11.73 31.57 4.21
CA GLN A 91 -11.20 30.31 3.67
C GLN A 91 -10.36 30.57 2.40
N TYR A 92 -9.21 31.24 2.59
CA TYR A 92 -8.40 31.75 1.48
C TYR A 92 -7.79 30.64 0.59
N LEU A 93 -7.44 29.49 1.17
CA LEU A 93 -6.83 28.37 0.43
C LEU A 93 -7.81 27.78 -0.61
N ILE A 94 -9.07 27.59 -0.23
CA ILE A 94 -10.11 27.15 -1.16
C ILE A 94 -10.39 28.24 -2.19
N ALA A 95 -10.44 29.51 -1.79
CA ALA A 95 -10.66 30.62 -2.72
C ALA A 95 -9.58 30.69 -3.82
N GLU A 96 -8.31 30.47 -3.48
CA GLU A 96 -7.22 30.39 -4.46
C GLU A 96 -7.36 29.18 -5.40
N LYS A 97 -7.74 28.01 -4.87
CA LYS A 97 -7.98 26.81 -5.69
C LYS A 97 -9.12 27.05 -6.69
N LEU A 98 -10.21 27.68 -6.25
CA LEU A 98 -11.35 28.03 -7.09
C LEU A 98 -10.96 29.00 -8.22
N LYS A 99 -10.13 30.02 -7.95
CA LYS A 99 -9.63 30.94 -8.99
C LYS A 99 -8.77 30.25 -10.06
N LYS A 100 -8.07 29.17 -9.69
CA LYS A 100 -7.20 28.39 -10.59
C LYS A 100 -7.97 27.29 -11.35
N THR A 101 -9.25 27.11 -11.06
CA THR A 101 -10.07 26.05 -11.66
C THR A 101 -10.56 26.47 -13.04
N SER A 102 -10.46 25.56 -14.02
CA SER A 102 -10.87 25.79 -15.42
C SER A 102 -12.34 25.44 -15.73
N SER A 103 -13.10 25.00 -14.74
CA SER A 103 -14.52 24.61 -14.89
C SER A 103 -15.43 25.83 -15.01
N SER A 104 -16.49 25.73 -15.81
CA SER A 104 -17.49 26.80 -15.96
C SER A 104 -18.35 26.98 -14.71
N LEU A 105 -18.69 25.88 -14.04
CA LEU A 105 -19.45 25.83 -12.79
C LEU A 105 -18.75 24.94 -11.77
N VAL A 106 -18.95 25.26 -10.49
CA VAL A 106 -18.51 24.46 -9.34
C VAL A 106 -19.67 24.20 -8.39
N THR A 107 -19.61 23.08 -7.66
CA THR A 107 -20.62 22.70 -6.66
C THR A 107 -20.18 23.14 -5.27
N MET A 108 -21.05 23.86 -4.56
CA MET A 108 -20.88 24.25 -3.17
C MET A 108 -21.86 23.45 -2.31
N GLY A 109 -21.35 22.76 -1.29
CA GLY A 109 -22.17 22.09 -0.29
C GLY A 109 -22.45 23.05 0.86
N GLN A 110 -23.73 23.23 1.20
CA GLN A 110 -24.16 24.11 2.28
C GLN A 110 -24.88 23.32 3.38
N ILE A 111 -24.56 23.62 4.64
CA ILE A 111 -25.24 23.13 5.84
C ILE A 111 -25.55 24.30 6.79
N GLY A 112 -26.81 24.74 6.82
CA GLY A 112 -27.19 25.99 7.48
C GLY A 112 -26.44 27.18 6.88
N GLU A 113 -25.75 27.95 7.70
CA GLU A 113 -24.96 29.13 7.27
C GLU A 113 -23.56 28.77 6.74
N PHE A 114 -23.06 27.55 7.04
CA PHE A 114 -21.75 27.10 6.57
C PHE A 114 -21.86 26.57 5.14
N ALA A 115 -20.88 26.91 4.30
CA ALA A 115 -20.77 26.39 2.95
C ALA A 115 -19.30 26.14 2.60
N THR A 116 -19.01 25.13 1.80
CA THR A 116 -17.65 24.91 1.29
C THR A 116 -17.68 24.25 -0.08
N TRP A 117 -16.54 24.32 -0.77
CA TRP A 117 -16.39 23.69 -2.07
C TRP A 117 -16.32 22.17 -1.92
N VAL A 118 -17.12 21.46 -2.72
CA VAL A 118 -17.18 20.00 -2.75
C VAL A 118 -17.11 19.53 -4.21
N SER A 119 -16.50 18.37 -4.44
CA SER A 119 -16.39 17.83 -5.80
C SER A 119 -17.77 17.54 -6.38
N HIS A 120 -18.61 16.84 -5.59
CA HIS A 120 -20.01 16.51 -5.88
C HIS A 120 -20.77 16.30 -4.58
N LEU A 121 -22.05 16.67 -4.53
CA LEU A 121 -22.92 16.45 -3.37
C LEU A 121 -24.28 15.93 -3.82
N HIS A 122 -24.59 14.68 -3.46
CA HIS A 122 -25.92 14.12 -3.64
C HIS A 122 -26.74 14.33 -2.36
N LEU A 123 -27.96 14.85 -2.50
CA LEU A 123 -28.88 15.00 -1.37
C LEU A 123 -29.79 13.76 -1.29
N PRO A 124 -29.91 13.12 -0.12
CA PRO A 124 -30.75 11.95 0.04
C PRO A 124 -32.23 12.35 0.06
N LYS A 125 -33.11 11.48 -0.45
CA LYS A 125 -34.57 11.72 -0.45
C LYS A 125 -35.16 11.78 0.96
N ASN A 126 -34.60 11.03 1.91
CA ASN A 126 -34.98 11.01 3.33
C ASN A 126 -33.75 11.25 4.20
N ARG A 127 -33.90 11.96 5.32
CA ARG A 127 -32.82 12.11 6.32
C ARG A 127 -32.53 10.77 6.98
N THR A 128 -31.28 10.32 6.89
CA THR A 128 -30.76 9.13 7.58
C THR A 128 -30.24 9.52 8.96
N ALA A 129 -30.25 8.59 9.91
CA ALA A 129 -29.68 8.81 11.24
C ALA A 129 -28.19 9.21 11.15
N PHE A 130 -27.71 10.02 12.10
CA PHE A 130 -26.27 10.32 12.18
C PHE A 130 -25.46 9.06 12.46
N THR A 131 -24.68 8.69 11.47
CA THR A 131 -23.88 7.48 11.53
C THR A 131 -22.49 7.80 11.01
N ALA A 132 -21.66 8.49 11.80
CA ALA A 132 -20.26 8.74 11.45
C ALA A 132 -19.34 8.58 12.66
N LYS A 133 -18.13 8.06 12.41
CA LYS A 133 -17.04 8.00 13.39
C LYS A 133 -15.74 8.45 12.76
N LEU A 134 -15.03 9.35 13.42
CA LEU A 134 -13.68 9.75 13.06
C LEU A 134 -12.69 8.67 13.52
N LYS A 135 -11.68 8.42 12.70
CA LYS A 135 -10.74 7.32 12.86
C LYS A 135 -9.37 7.81 13.23
N GLU A 136 -8.83 8.63 12.34
CA GLU A 136 -7.43 8.97 12.31
C GLU A 136 -7.28 10.43 11.88
N SER A 137 -6.22 11.03 12.38
CA SER A 137 -5.71 12.31 11.92
C SER A 137 -4.22 12.14 11.66
N PHE A 138 -3.74 12.51 10.47
CA PHE A 138 -2.31 12.48 10.18
C PHE A 138 -1.89 13.71 9.39
N ILE A 139 -0.61 14.06 9.51
CA ILE A 139 -0.01 15.18 8.77
C ILE A 139 0.19 14.75 7.32
N VAL A 140 -0.34 15.52 6.38
CA VAL A 140 -0.22 15.27 4.95
C VAL A 140 1.06 15.96 4.45
N CYS A 141 1.98 15.18 3.90
CA CYS A 141 3.11 15.72 3.16
C CYS A 141 2.59 16.39 1.89
N SER A 142 2.52 17.72 1.92
CA SER A 142 2.03 18.56 0.82
C SER A 142 2.86 19.83 0.73
N SER A 143 2.65 20.63 -0.32
CA SER A 143 3.25 21.96 -0.41
C SER A 143 2.72 22.96 0.62
N ILE A 144 1.70 22.58 1.41
CA ILE A 144 1.14 23.37 2.51
C ILE A 144 1.67 22.81 3.83
N PRO A 145 2.54 23.55 4.55
CA PRO A 145 3.08 23.12 5.83
C PRO A 145 1.97 22.93 6.88
N GLY A 146 2.08 21.90 7.71
CA GLY A 146 1.15 21.66 8.83
C GLY A 146 -0.25 21.19 8.41
N LEU A 147 -0.41 20.70 7.18
CA LEU A 147 -1.68 20.16 6.70
C LEU A 147 -2.04 18.87 7.43
N VAL A 148 -3.22 18.81 8.02
CA VAL A 148 -3.74 17.63 8.74
C VAL A 148 -4.95 17.07 8.00
N ARG A 149 -4.93 15.78 7.69
CA ARG A 149 -6.08 15.05 7.15
C ARG A 149 -6.80 14.33 8.28
N ILE A 150 -8.09 14.64 8.45
CA ILE A 150 -8.98 13.90 9.35
C ILE A 150 -9.81 12.93 8.52
N VAL A 151 -9.81 11.66 8.88
CA VAL A 151 -10.53 10.59 8.18
C VAL A 151 -11.65 10.02 9.06
N GLY A 152 -12.81 9.78 8.47
CA GLY A 152 -13.95 9.13 9.13
C GLY A 152 -14.70 8.13 8.25
N VAL A 153 -15.60 7.38 8.87
CA VAL A 153 -16.40 6.34 8.21
C VAL A 153 -17.85 6.35 8.70
N ALA A 154 -18.76 6.08 7.77
CA ALA A 154 -20.17 5.92 8.05
C ALA A 154 -20.53 4.63 8.83
N ASN A 155 -21.47 4.69 9.80
CA ASN A 155 -21.80 3.61 10.76
C ASN A 155 -22.53 2.42 10.12
N SER A 156 -23.30 2.65 9.05
CA SER A 156 -23.92 1.60 8.20
C SER A 156 -22.87 0.59 7.68
N SER A 157 -21.62 1.04 7.57
CA SER A 157 -20.48 0.25 7.16
C SER A 157 -19.52 -0.09 8.33
N TYR A 158 -19.68 0.53 9.50
CA TYR A 158 -18.70 0.50 10.60
C TYR A 158 -18.61 -0.84 11.34
N LYS A 159 -19.70 -1.59 11.53
CA LYS A 159 -19.59 -2.93 12.16
C LYS A 159 -18.78 -3.90 11.30
N GLN A 160 -19.07 -3.95 9.99
CA GLN A 160 -18.33 -4.80 9.05
C GLN A 160 -16.92 -4.28 8.79
N LYS A 161 -16.76 -2.97 8.62
CA LYS A 161 -15.45 -2.35 8.41
C LYS A 161 -14.59 -2.44 9.67
N ARG A 162 -15.06 -2.13 10.88
CA ARG A 162 -14.23 -2.17 12.11
C ARG A 162 -13.63 -3.55 12.36
N LEU A 163 -14.39 -4.63 12.15
CA LEU A 163 -13.86 -5.99 12.18
C LEU A 163 -12.81 -6.18 11.09
N PHE A 164 -13.09 -5.78 9.85
CA PHE A 164 -12.13 -5.81 8.75
C PHE A 164 -10.83 -5.04 9.05
N TRP A 165 -10.90 -3.80 9.55
CA TRP A 165 -9.74 -2.98 9.92
C TRP A 165 -8.94 -3.56 11.08
N GLN A 166 -9.59 -4.15 12.09
CA GLN A 166 -8.88 -4.81 13.19
C GLN A 166 -8.18 -6.09 12.71
N GLU A 167 -8.75 -6.80 11.74
CA GLU A 167 -8.19 -8.03 11.18
C GLU A 167 -7.12 -7.79 10.11
N HIS A 168 -7.11 -6.62 9.46
CA HIS A 168 -6.27 -6.31 8.28
C HIS A 168 -5.28 -5.16 8.51
N ASN A 169 -5.21 -4.55 9.70
CA ASN A 169 -4.19 -3.55 10.00
C ASN A 169 -2.78 -4.18 9.94
N HIS A 170 -1.95 -3.74 9.00
CA HIS A 170 -0.60 -4.29 8.82
C HIS A 170 0.25 -4.16 10.08
N LEU A 171 0.14 -3.08 10.86
CA LEU A 171 0.94 -2.89 12.07
C LEU A 171 0.69 -3.99 13.11
N GLN A 172 -0.56 -4.41 13.26
CA GLN A 172 -0.89 -5.50 14.16
C GLN A 172 -0.42 -6.83 13.55
N LEU A 173 -0.72 -7.05 12.27
CA LEU A 173 -0.39 -8.30 11.58
C LEU A 173 1.11 -8.58 11.52
N ILE A 174 1.94 -7.58 11.22
CA ILE A 174 3.39 -7.76 11.14
C ILE A 174 4.01 -8.11 12.50
N CYS A 175 3.44 -7.60 13.60
CA CYS A 175 3.84 -7.98 14.95
C CYS A 175 3.35 -9.38 15.31
N ASP A 176 2.09 -9.67 15.02
CA ASP A 176 1.43 -10.95 15.32
C ASP A 176 2.06 -12.12 14.57
N MET A 177 2.48 -11.88 13.33
CA MET A 177 3.19 -12.81 12.47
C MET A 177 4.71 -12.85 12.73
N GLN A 178 5.21 -12.00 13.64
CA GLN A 178 6.64 -11.87 13.96
C GLN A 178 7.48 -11.59 12.70
N LEU A 179 6.96 -10.73 11.83
CA LEU A 179 7.66 -10.25 10.63
C LEU A 179 8.54 -9.04 10.96
N PHE A 180 8.00 -8.09 11.71
CA PHE A 180 8.69 -6.85 12.04
C PHE A 180 8.53 -6.52 13.50
N MET A 181 9.55 -5.86 14.06
CA MET A 181 9.52 -5.29 15.40
C MET A 181 9.85 -3.81 15.32
N PRO A 182 9.07 -2.91 15.95
CA PRO A 182 9.41 -1.50 15.99
C PRO A 182 10.68 -1.28 16.82
N LEU A 183 11.52 -0.32 16.42
CA LEU A 183 12.68 0.07 17.24
C LEU A 183 12.22 0.85 18.48
N GLU A 184 12.76 0.50 19.64
CA GLU A 184 12.56 1.29 20.86
C GLU A 184 13.28 2.63 20.73
N ASN A 185 12.56 3.74 20.96
CA ASN A 185 13.08 5.11 20.96
C ASN A 185 13.67 5.62 19.62
N GLN A 186 13.46 4.92 18.50
CA GLN A 186 13.90 5.34 17.17
C GLN A 186 12.82 5.10 16.12
N LYS A 187 12.91 5.82 14.99
CA LYS A 187 12.04 5.59 13.84
C LYS A 187 12.55 4.42 13.02
N GLY A 188 11.75 3.37 12.87
CA GLY A 188 12.08 2.25 11.99
C GLY A 188 11.57 0.91 12.49
N TRP A 189 11.84 -0.10 11.67
CA TRP A 189 11.40 -1.47 11.87
C TRP A 189 12.58 -2.42 11.72
N VAL A 190 12.75 -3.31 12.69
CA VAL A 190 13.66 -4.44 12.61
C VAL A 190 12.97 -5.55 11.84
N TRP A 191 13.63 -6.02 10.79
CA TRP A 191 13.24 -7.22 10.06
C TRP A 191 13.55 -8.45 10.92
N LEU A 192 12.52 -9.19 11.33
CA LEU A 192 12.69 -10.43 12.07
C LEU A 192 12.99 -11.60 11.10
N PRO A 193 13.48 -12.77 11.58
CA PRO A 193 13.92 -13.86 10.71
C PRO A 193 12.88 -14.29 9.66
N LYS A 194 11.59 -14.27 10.02
CA LYS A 194 10.50 -14.59 9.08
C LYS A 194 10.38 -13.58 7.95
N ALA A 195 10.50 -12.28 8.23
CA ALA A 195 10.49 -11.27 7.18
C ALA A 195 11.79 -11.26 6.37
N GLU A 196 12.93 -11.52 7.00
CA GLU A 196 14.22 -11.58 6.32
C GLU A 196 14.24 -12.66 5.25
N ALA A 197 13.78 -13.87 5.58
CA ALA A 197 13.69 -14.94 4.59
C ALA A 197 12.63 -14.65 3.50
N MET A 198 11.55 -13.91 3.81
CA MET A 198 10.63 -13.41 2.78
C MET A 198 11.32 -12.42 1.83
N LYS A 199 12.13 -11.52 2.39
CA LYS A 199 12.95 -10.56 1.65
C LYS A 199 13.88 -11.27 0.68
N GLU A 200 14.58 -12.31 1.14
CA GLU A 200 15.49 -13.11 0.32
C GLU A 200 14.76 -13.78 -0.85
N LEU A 201 13.58 -14.37 -0.63
CA LEU A 201 12.78 -14.98 -1.70
C LEU A 201 12.44 -13.96 -2.80
N LEU A 202 11.99 -12.77 -2.41
CA LEU A 202 11.67 -11.69 -3.35
C LEU A 202 12.92 -11.21 -4.09
N ILE A 203 14.02 -10.98 -3.37
CA ILE A 203 15.30 -10.56 -3.97
C ILE A 203 15.82 -11.62 -4.94
N ASN A 204 15.72 -12.91 -4.60
CA ASN A 204 16.16 -14.00 -5.47
C ASN A 204 15.29 -14.09 -6.74
N TYR A 205 13.97 -13.91 -6.61
CA TYR A 205 13.08 -13.79 -7.77
C TYR A 205 13.49 -12.61 -8.67
N TRP A 206 13.70 -11.43 -8.09
CA TRP A 206 14.16 -10.25 -8.83
C TRP A 206 15.50 -10.47 -9.51
N LYS A 207 16.46 -11.11 -8.82
CA LYS A 207 17.75 -11.48 -9.40
C LYS A 207 17.58 -12.41 -10.59
N LYS A 208 16.81 -13.50 -10.42
CA LYS A 208 16.52 -14.48 -11.48
C LYS A 208 15.89 -13.82 -12.71
N GLU A 209 14.90 -12.96 -12.53
CA GLU A 209 14.27 -12.23 -13.63
C GLU A 209 15.21 -11.22 -14.29
N SER A 210 16.05 -10.54 -13.51
CA SER A 210 17.02 -9.57 -14.01
C SER A 210 18.15 -10.25 -14.81
N PHE A 211 18.60 -11.43 -14.38
CA PHE A 211 19.59 -12.23 -15.12
C PHE A 211 19.09 -12.62 -16.51
N LYS A 212 17.80 -12.95 -16.66
CA LYS A 212 17.19 -13.21 -17.99
C LYS A 212 17.28 -12.03 -18.94
N GLU A 213 17.42 -10.81 -18.41
CA GLU A 213 17.59 -9.58 -19.20
C GLU A 213 19.06 -9.13 -19.32
N ASN A 214 20.03 -9.97 -18.92
CA ASN A 214 21.47 -9.67 -18.89
C ASN A 214 21.79 -8.42 -18.05
N VAL A 215 21.11 -8.29 -16.91
CA VAL A 215 21.43 -7.25 -15.92
C VAL A 215 22.60 -7.72 -15.06
N GLU A 216 23.57 -6.83 -14.86
CA GLU A 216 24.70 -7.08 -13.97
C GLU A 216 24.47 -6.40 -12.60
N PHE A 217 24.85 -7.08 -11.52
CA PHE A 217 24.69 -6.56 -10.17
C PHE A 217 25.97 -5.92 -9.68
N ILE A 218 25.85 -4.74 -9.09
CA ILE A 218 26.96 -4.03 -8.46
C ILE A 218 26.55 -3.57 -7.06
N THR A 219 27.56 -3.23 -6.26
CA THR A 219 27.38 -2.62 -4.94
C THR A 219 28.20 -1.35 -4.88
N SER A 220 27.54 -0.23 -4.61
CA SER A 220 28.15 1.07 -4.36
C SER A 220 28.37 1.28 -2.85
N PRO A 221 29.27 2.21 -2.45
CA PRO A 221 29.47 2.52 -1.04
C PRO A 221 28.18 2.93 -0.35
N TYR A 222 28.04 2.53 0.93
CA TYR A 222 26.83 2.71 1.71
C TYR A 222 26.63 4.16 2.13
N LEU A 223 26.14 4.99 1.21
CA LEU A 223 25.68 6.34 1.48
C LEU A 223 24.17 6.36 1.29
N PRO A 224 23.36 6.45 2.36
CA PRO A 224 21.92 6.41 2.22
C PRO A 224 21.44 7.57 1.33
N ALA A 225 20.70 7.23 0.27
CA ALA A 225 20.10 8.22 -0.60
C ALA A 225 18.98 8.97 0.16
N THR A 226 18.91 10.29 0.05
CA THR A 226 17.72 11.05 0.48
C THR A 226 16.73 11.14 -0.67
N ILE A 227 15.42 11.05 -0.38
CA ILE A 227 14.35 11.05 -1.40
C ILE A 227 14.43 12.22 -2.39
N ASN A 228 14.95 13.37 -1.95
CA ASN A 228 14.96 14.62 -2.72
C ASN A 228 16.28 14.89 -3.47
N SER A 229 17.30 14.03 -3.34
CA SER A 229 18.54 14.14 -4.10
C SER A 229 18.57 13.13 -5.25
N LEU A 230 19.26 13.48 -6.35
CA LEU A 230 19.58 12.51 -7.40
C LEU A 230 20.27 11.33 -6.71
N ASN A 231 19.62 10.16 -6.69
CA ASN A 231 20.08 9.00 -5.93
C ASN A 231 21.58 8.76 -6.24
N PRO A 232 22.50 8.78 -5.26
CA PRO A 232 23.94 8.58 -5.47
C PRO A 232 24.24 7.33 -6.30
N VAL A 233 23.40 6.30 -6.19
CA VAL A 233 23.45 5.08 -7.01
C VAL A 233 23.41 5.39 -8.52
N SER A 234 22.58 6.34 -8.95
CA SER A 234 22.52 6.74 -10.37
C SER A 234 23.83 7.32 -10.86
N ALA A 235 24.53 8.07 -10.00
CA ALA A 235 25.84 8.63 -10.32
C ALA A 235 26.90 7.52 -10.39
N TYR A 236 26.91 6.59 -9.43
CA TYR A 236 27.83 5.45 -9.43
C TYR A 236 27.60 4.52 -10.62
N HIS A 237 26.35 4.16 -10.93
CA HIS A 237 26.01 3.33 -12.08
C HIS A 237 26.46 4.00 -13.39
N LYS A 238 26.26 5.32 -13.52
CA LYS A 238 26.76 6.09 -14.68
C LYS A 238 28.29 6.05 -14.78
N GLN A 239 29.00 6.21 -13.66
CA GLN A 239 30.46 6.15 -13.64
C GLN A 239 30.96 4.75 -14.02
N VAL A 240 30.33 3.68 -13.51
CA VAL A 240 30.66 2.30 -13.89
C VAL A 240 30.41 2.08 -15.39
N PHE A 241 29.27 2.52 -15.93
CA PHE A 241 28.99 2.44 -17.36
C PHE A 241 30.06 3.15 -18.20
N GLN A 242 30.46 4.37 -17.81
CA GLN A 242 31.46 5.17 -18.54
C GLN A 242 32.87 4.56 -18.49
N ASN A 243 33.23 3.93 -17.37
CA ASN A 243 34.56 3.34 -17.17
C ASN A 243 34.63 1.86 -17.61
N SER A 244 33.49 1.25 -17.95
CA SER A 244 33.43 -0.17 -18.29
C SER A 244 33.92 -0.44 -19.70
N GLN A 245 35.03 -1.17 -19.81
CA GLN A 245 35.50 -1.72 -21.09
C GLN A 245 34.54 -2.79 -21.65
N LYS A 246 33.74 -3.42 -20.79
CA LYS A 246 32.81 -4.51 -21.12
C LYS A 246 31.44 -4.03 -21.64
N LYS A 247 31.24 -2.71 -21.80
CA LYS A 247 29.95 -2.10 -22.17
C LYS A 247 28.79 -2.55 -21.26
N MET A 248 29.00 -2.54 -19.95
CA MET A 248 28.00 -2.91 -18.94
C MET A 248 26.85 -1.91 -18.95
N ASN A 249 25.82 -2.16 -19.75
CA ASN A 249 24.76 -1.20 -20.05
C ASN A 249 23.47 -1.44 -19.26
N LYS A 250 23.44 -2.45 -18.39
CA LYS A 250 22.34 -2.72 -17.46
C LYS A 250 22.92 -3.04 -16.09
N LEU A 251 22.74 -2.13 -15.15
CA LEU A 251 23.32 -2.22 -13.81
C LEU A 251 22.20 -2.21 -12.78
N ALA A 252 22.23 -3.14 -11.83
CA ALA A 252 21.27 -3.24 -10.75
C ALA A 252 21.95 -3.27 -9.39
N GLU A 253 21.31 -2.64 -8.41
CA GLU A 253 21.74 -2.65 -7.01
C GLU A 253 20.52 -2.60 -6.08
N LEU A 254 20.64 -3.18 -4.89
CA LEU A 254 19.73 -2.95 -3.78
C LEU A 254 20.24 -1.79 -2.92
N THR A 255 19.40 -0.79 -2.69
CA THR A 255 19.81 0.45 -2.04
C THR A 255 18.90 0.76 -0.87
N TRP A 256 19.49 1.26 0.21
CA TRP A 256 18.73 1.85 1.31
C TRP A 256 18.47 3.33 1.06
N VAL A 257 17.21 3.74 1.21
CA VAL A 257 16.76 5.11 1.04
C VAL A 257 16.25 5.64 2.37
N LEU A 258 16.76 6.79 2.79
CA LEU A 258 16.27 7.53 3.94
C LEU A 258 15.15 8.49 3.52
N ASN A 259 14.05 8.41 4.25
CA ASN A 259 12.91 9.29 4.15
C ASN A 259 12.82 10.17 5.42
N PRO A 260 13.62 11.25 5.52
CA PRO A 260 13.59 12.11 6.70
C PRO A 260 12.20 12.75 6.93
N ASP A 261 11.43 12.93 5.85
CA ASP A 261 10.10 13.53 5.86
C ASP A 261 9.03 12.57 6.44
N SER A 262 9.36 11.29 6.63
CA SER A 262 8.48 10.38 7.37
C SER A 262 8.54 10.71 8.88
N SER A 263 7.57 11.48 9.33
CA SER A 263 7.38 11.82 10.74
C SER A 263 6.48 10.83 11.47
N ASP A 264 5.63 10.11 10.75
CA ASP A 264 4.50 9.40 11.32
C ASP A 264 4.72 7.88 11.43
N MET A 265 5.00 7.42 12.66
CA MET A 265 5.11 6.00 12.99
C MET A 265 3.79 5.24 12.75
N GLN A 266 2.63 5.92 12.72
CA GLN A 266 1.33 5.28 12.48
C GLN A 266 1.16 4.78 11.04
N GLN A 267 1.94 5.32 10.09
CA GLN A 267 1.94 4.80 8.72
C GLN A 267 2.76 3.52 8.58
N GLY A 268 3.58 3.18 9.57
CA GLY A 268 4.31 1.92 9.63
C GLY A 268 5.13 1.64 8.38
N LEU A 269 4.92 0.46 7.81
CA LEU A 269 5.60 0.05 6.58
C LEU A 269 5.14 0.82 5.32
N PHE A 270 4.04 1.58 5.35
CA PHE A 270 3.60 2.36 4.19
C PHE A 270 4.44 3.60 3.93
N GLN A 271 4.95 4.25 4.98
CA GLN A 271 5.90 5.36 4.87
C GLN A 271 7.04 5.18 5.86
N PRO A 272 7.91 4.19 5.64
CA PRO A 272 9.00 3.89 6.55
C PRO A 272 10.09 4.99 6.45
N PHE A 273 10.78 5.20 7.57
CA PHE A 273 11.91 6.12 7.68
C PHE A 273 13.14 5.70 6.88
N CYS A 274 13.38 4.40 6.80
CA CYS A 274 14.40 3.80 5.97
C CYS A 274 13.77 2.62 5.24
N TYR A 275 14.05 2.46 3.95
CA TYR A 275 13.52 1.35 3.16
C TYR A 275 14.49 0.85 2.12
N LEU A 276 14.30 -0.40 1.72
CA LEU A 276 15.03 -1.03 0.63
C LEU A 276 14.32 -0.81 -0.71
N THR A 277 15.09 -0.44 -1.73
CA THR A 277 14.62 -0.34 -3.13
C THR A 277 15.57 -1.10 -4.03
N ASP A 278 15.04 -1.69 -5.09
CA ASP A 278 15.82 -2.22 -6.20
C ASP A 278 15.99 -1.13 -7.27
N SER A 279 17.22 -0.69 -7.51
CA SER A 279 17.53 0.31 -8.52
C SER A 279 18.19 -0.35 -9.72
N THR A 280 17.52 -0.34 -10.87
CA THR A 280 18.11 -0.83 -12.13
C THR A 280 18.22 0.30 -13.14
N HIS A 281 19.44 0.56 -13.61
CA HIS A 281 19.74 1.56 -14.64
C HIS A 281 20.06 0.88 -15.96
N LEU A 282 19.38 1.30 -17.01
CA LEU A 282 19.58 0.86 -18.37
C LEU A 282 20.13 2.01 -19.20
N PHE A 283 21.30 1.80 -19.79
CA PHE A 283 22.01 2.72 -20.67
C PHE A 283 21.82 2.25 -22.11
N CYS A 284 21.29 3.12 -22.96
CA CYS A 284 21.04 2.76 -24.35
C CYS A 284 21.15 3.96 -25.28
N LEU A 285 21.33 3.69 -26.57
CA LEU A 285 21.17 4.71 -27.60
C LEU A 285 19.71 5.16 -27.66
N LYS A 286 19.48 6.44 -27.94
CA LYS A 286 18.14 7.05 -28.04
C LYS A 286 17.15 6.24 -28.87
N GLU A 287 17.58 5.68 -29.99
CA GLU A 287 16.76 4.86 -30.89
C GLU A 287 16.20 3.59 -30.23
N ASN A 288 16.88 3.06 -29.21
CA ASN A 288 16.47 1.88 -28.46
C ASN A 288 15.63 2.22 -27.21
N LEU A 289 15.47 3.51 -26.87
CA LEU A 289 14.85 3.93 -25.62
C LEU A 289 13.39 3.45 -25.50
N LEU A 290 12.61 3.51 -26.58
CA LEU A 290 11.24 2.98 -26.60
C LEU A 290 11.19 1.49 -26.28
N LYS A 291 12.04 0.69 -26.93
CA LYS A 291 12.16 -0.75 -26.69
C LYS A 291 12.54 -1.06 -25.23
N GLN A 292 13.46 -0.29 -24.65
CA GLN A 292 13.85 -0.45 -23.25
C GLN A 292 12.73 -0.04 -22.28
N CYS A 293 11.96 1.01 -22.59
CA CYS A 293 10.76 1.37 -21.83
C CYS A 293 9.73 0.25 -21.82
N ILE A 294 9.42 -0.33 -22.98
CA ILE A 294 8.43 -1.43 -23.11
C ILE A 294 8.88 -2.66 -22.31
N SER A 295 10.13 -3.11 -22.52
CA SER A 295 10.71 -4.24 -21.77
C SER A 295 10.69 -3.97 -20.26
N SER A 296 10.98 -2.74 -19.85
CA SER A 296 10.98 -2.37 -18.43
C SER A 296 9.59 -2.34 -17.82
N LEU A 297 8.58 -1.88 -18.55
CA LEU A 297 7.19 -1.94 -18.11
C LEU A 297 6.71 -3.38 -17.94
N GLN A 298 7.00 -4.25 -18.91
CA GLN A 298 6.71 -5.67 -18.81
C GLN A 298 7.39 -6.32 -17.61
N PHE A 299 8.63 -5.93 -17.31
CA PHE A 299 9.40 -6.41 -16.16
C PHE A 299 8.75 -6.00 -14.82
N ILE A 300 8.49 -4.71 -14.61
CA ILE A 300 7.97 -4.22 -13.33
C ILE A 300 6.52 -4.67 -13.06
N LEU A 301 5.73 -4.92 -14.12
CA LEU A 301 4.36 -5.42 -14.01
C LEU A 301 4.26 -6.89 -13.58
N LYS A 302 5.36 -7.66 -13.57
CA LYS A 302 5.35 -9.06 -13.11
C LYS A 302 5.01 -9.15 -11.63
N ILE A 303 5.62 -8.32 -10.78
CA ILE A 303 5.46 -8.47 -9.34
C ILE A 303 4.05 -8.18 -8.83
N PRO A 304 3.34 -7.10 -9.25
CA PRO A 304 1.97 -6.91 -8.79
C PRO A 304 1.05 -8.03 -9.27
N LYS A 305 1.28 -8.59 -10.47
CA LYS A 305 0.49 -9.72 -10.98
C LYS A 305 0.72 -11.00 -10.20
N ILE A 306 1.97 -11.34 -9.90
CA ILE A 306 2.34 -12.57 -9.16
C ILE A 306 1.86 -12.51 -7.70
N LEU A 307 1.93 -11.33 -7.08
CA LEU A 307 1.44 -11.12 -5.72
C LEU A 307 -0.08 -10.90 -5.65
N GLY A 308 -0.77 -10.84 -6.78
CA GLY A 308 -2.23 -10.68 -6.84
C GLY A 308 -2.72 -9.29 -6.41
N PHE A 309 -1.91 -8.25 -6.62
CA PHE A 309 -2.29 -6.87 -6.35
C PHE A 309 -3.25 -6.32 -7.40
N GLU A 310 -4.27 -5.60 -6.95
CA GLU A 310 -4.98 -4.63 -7.80
C GLU A 310 -4.12 -3.37 -7.91
N PHE A 311 -3.92 -2.87 -9.13
CA PHE A 311 -3.10 -1.69 -9.37
C PHE A 311 -3.63 -0.79 -10.47
N GLU A 312 -3.26 0.47 -10.41
CA GLU A 312 -3.48 1.48 -11.44
C GLU A 312 -2.13 2.00 -11.94
N ILE A 313 -2.09 2.42 -13.21
CA ILE A 313 -0.88 2.98 -13.81
C ILE A 313 -1.04 4.49 -13.89
N ILE A 314 -0.07 5.22 -13.31
CA ILE A 314 -0.04 6.67 -13.30
C ILE A 314 1.19 7.15 -14.05
N LEU A 315 0.97 7.90 -15.12
CA LEU A 315 2.01 8.69 -15.76
C LEU A 315 2.10 10.05 -15.06
N ARG A 316 3.10 10.23 -14.21
CA ARG A 316 3.36 11.51 -13.57
C ARG A 316 4.18 12.39 -14.48
N SER A 317 3.72 13.64 -14.62
CA SER A 317 4.36 14.63 -15.45
C SER A 317 4.40 16.02 -14.85
N SER A 318 5.44 16.78 -15.16
CA SER A 318 5.52 18.23 -14.93
C SER A 318 4.51 18.99 -15.82
N HIS A 319 4.02 18.35 -16.89
CA HIS A 319 3.10 18.92 -17.87
C HIS A 319 1.77 18.15 -17.91
N SER A 320 0.64 18.86 -18.03
CA SER A 320 -0.68 18.23 -18.14
C SER A 320 -1.06 17.81 -19.58
N LYS A 321 -0.28 18.24 -20.58
CA LYS A 321 -0.50 17.96 -22.01
C LYS A 321 0.85 17.78 -22.72
N ILE A 322 0.88 16.91 -23.71
CA ILE A 322 2.01 16.79 -24.64
C ILE A 322 2.14 18.12 -25.39
N ARG A 323 3.28 18.80 -25.24
CA ARG A 323 3.71 19.82 -26.21
C ARG A 323 4.58 19.08 -27.23
N GLU A 324 4.03 18.85 -28.43
CA GLU A 324 4.55 17.96 -29.48
C GLU A 324 6.04 18.14 -29.89
N LYS A 325 6.71 19.20 -29.44
CA LYS A 325 8.10 19.49 -29.82
C LYS A 325 9.14 19.51 -28.70
N SER A 326 8.80 19.43 -27.40
CA SER A 326 9.81 19.68 -26.34
C SER A 326 10.07 18.53 -25.35
N ASP A 327 9.13 17.62 -25.09
CA ASP A 327 9.32 16.58 -24.07
C ASP A 327 9.35 15.15 -24.63
N MET A 328 10.54 14.76 -25.08
CA MET A 328 10.78 13.44 -25.64
C MET A 328 10.51 12.31 -24.64
N ARG A 329 10.74 12.54 -23.34
CA ARG A 329 10.57 11.51 -22.30
C ARG A 329 9.10 11.11 -22.19
N LEU A 330 8.24 12.12 -22.07
CA LEU A 330 6.80 11.92 -21.98
C LEU A 330 6.26 11.18 -23.22
N SER A 331 6.70 11.59 -24.41
CA SER A 331 6.26 10.96 -25.66
C SER A 331 6.61 9.46 -25.72
N ILE A 332 7.83 9.08 -25.34
CA ILE A 332 8.29 7.69 -25.36
C ILE A 332 7.53 6.86 -24.32
N MET A 333 7.31 7.40 -23.12
CA MET A 333 6.54 6.73 -22.08
C MET A 333 5.10 6.43 -22.53
N GLN A 334 4.44 7.40 -23.18
CA GLN A 334 3.08 7.21 -23.70
C GLN A 334 3.03 6.23 -24.86
N MET A 335 4.03 6.27 -25.76
CA MET A 335 4.16 5.27 -26.83
C MET A 335 4.30 3.86 -26.26
N ALA A 336 5.16 3.68 -25.23
CA ALA A 336 5.34 2.39 -24.58
C ALA A 336 4.04 1.87 -23.91
N LEU A 337 3.31 2.76 -23.22
CA LEU A 337 2.01 2.43 -22.62
C LEU A 337 0.97 2.04 -23.69
N LYS A 338 0.94 2.78 -24.81
CA LYS A 338 0.03 2.51 -25.93
C LYS A 338 0.35 1.20 -26.63
N GLU A 339 1.62 0.90 -26.86
CA GLU A 339 2.07 -0.35 -27.50
C GLU A 339 1.71 -1.58 -26.65
N LEU A 340 1.79 -1.45 -25.33
CA LEU A 340 1.37 -2.49 -24.39
C LEU A 340 -0.14 -2.51 -24.11
N GLN A 341 -0.91 -1.60 -24.71
CA GLN A 341 -2.37 -1.46 -24.50
C GLN A 341 -2.74 -1.36 -23.01
N LEU A 342 -1.96 -0.60 -22.25
CA LEU A 342 -2.16 -0.42 -20.81
C LEU A 342 -3.03 0.80 -20.55
N ASP A 343 -4.06 0.63 -19.73
CA ASP A 343 -4.84 1.75 -19.21
C ASP A 343 -4.02 2.53 -18.19
N TYR A 344 -3.99 3.86 -18.33
CA TYR A 344 -3.26 4.75 -17.43
C TYR A 344 -3.95 6.10 -17.28
N ARG A 345 -3.69 6.77 -16.15
CA ARG A 345 -4.06 8.17 -15.94
C ARG A 345 -2.83 9.07 -15.92
N ILE A 346 -3.00 10.32 -16.32
CA ILE A 346 -1.93 11.32 -16.27
C ILE A 346 -2.17 12.22 -15.05
N GLU A 347 -1.18 12.34 -14.18
CA GLU A 347 -1.22 13.25 -13.03
C GLU A 347 -0.11 14.29 -13.11
N LYS A 348 -0.48 15.57 -12.93
CA LYS A 348 0.49 16.66 -12.94
C LYS A 348 1.17 16.79 -11.57
N LYS A 349 2.50 16.90 -11.53
CA LYS A 349 3.28 17.27 -10.33
C LYS A 349 3.95 18.62 -10.52
N GLY A 350 3.85 19.49 -9.52
CA GLY A 350 4.04 20.95 -9.65
C GLY A 350 5.46 21.51 -9.50
N HIS A 351 6.52 20.71 -9.57
CA HIS A 351 7.90 21.19 -9.39
C HIS A 351 8.72 21.09 -10.68
N SER A 352 9.60 22.06 -10.92
CA SER A 352 10.44 22.18 -12.12
C SER A 352 11.44 21.03 -12.30
N ASP A 353 11.89 20.46 -11.18
CA ASP A 353 12.95 19.43 -11.16
C ASP A 353 12.37 18.01 -11.19
N PHE A 354 11.06 17.90 -11.49
CA PHE A 354 10.38 16.63 -11.52
C PHE A 354 10.82 15.80 -12.74
N ILE A 355 11.26 14.57 -12.48
CA ILE A 355 11.59 13.62 -13.54
C ILE A 355 10.33 12.82 -13.86
N GLU A 356 9.91 12.90 -15.12
CA GLU A 356 8.81 12.12 -15.70
C GLU A 356 8.91 10.64 -15.30
N ARG A 357 7.77 10.04 -14.94
CA ARG A 357 7.74 8.70 -14.35
C ARG A 357 6.41 7.99 -14.58
N ILE A 358 6.48 6.72 -14.95
CA ILE A 358 5.35 5.80 -14.86
C ILE A 358 5.43 5.10 -13.50
N GLU A 359 4.37 5.21 -12.71
CA GLU A 359 4.25 4.62 -11.39
C GLU A 359 3.12 3.58 -11.40
N ILE A 360 3.42 2.40 -10.86
CA ILE A 360 2.42 1.36 -10.60
C ILE A 360 1.93 1.56 -9.18
N HIS A 361 0.71 2.06 -9.07
CA HIS A 361 0.07 2.34 -7.79
C HIS A 361 -0.73 1.13 -7.35
N ILE A 362 -0.43 0.62 -6.17
CA ILE A 362 -1.07 -0.56 -5.59
C ILE A 362 -2.12 -0.09 -4.58
N ALA A 363 -3.30 -0.69 -4.63
CA ALA A 363 -4.36 -0.41 -3.67
C ALA A 363 -4.09 -1.13 -2.34
N ASP A 364 -4.29 -0.46 -1.21
CA ASP A 364 -4.40 -1.13 0.08
C ASP A 364 -5.81 -1.73 0.30
N SER A 365 -6.05 -2.33 1.49
CA SER A 365 -7.34 -2.93 1.83
C SER A 365 -8.52 -1.93 1.84
N LEU A 366 -8.19 -0.64 1.81
CA LEU A 366 -9.09 0.51 1.93
C LEU A 366 -9.26 1.24 0.60
N LYS A 367 -8.62 0.71 -0.46
CA LYS A 367 -8.56 1.29 -1.79
C LYS A 367 -7.86 2.66 -1.84
N ARG A 368 -6.97 2.95 -0.88
CA ARG A 368 -6.00 4.04 -1.02
C ARG A 368 -4.88 3.57 -1.95
N MET A 369 -4.45 4.45 -2.85
CA MET A 369 -3.45 4.13 -3.85
C MET A 369 -2.06 4.53 -3.35
N TRP A 370 -1.13 3.58 -3.39
CA TRP A 370 0.22 3.74 -2.90
C TRP A 370 1.23 3.44 -4.02
N CYS A 371 2.24 4.31 -4.17
CA CYS A 371 3.29 4.08 -5.18
C CYS A 371 4.12 2.84 -4.83
N GLY A 372 4.13 1.87 -5.74
CA GLY A 372 4.98 0.68 -5.71
C GLY A 372 6.02 0.69 -6.85
N PRO A 373 6.05 -0.32 -7.73
CA PRO A 373 6.98 -0.40 -8.86
C PRO A 373 6.93 0.86 -9.73
N PHE A 374 8.05 1.20 -10.38
CA PHE A 374 8.10 2.40 -11.23
C PHE A 374 9.14 2.33 -12.35
N LEU A 375 8.99 3.24 -13.30
CA LEU A 375 9.88 3.49 -14.43
C LEU A 375 10.06 4.99 -14.66
N SER A 376 11.29 5.45 -14.84
CA SER A 376 11.62 6.85 -15.14
C SER A 376 12.69 6.96 -16.23
N ILE A 377 12.62 7.99 -17.07
CA ILE A 377 13.67 8.34 -18.03
C ILE A 377 14.47 9.50 -17.43
N LEU A 378 15.67 9.21 -16.94
CA LEU A 378 16.54 10.19 -16.32
C LEU A 378 17.22 11.09 -17.37
N LYS A 379 17.51 10.53 -18.55
CA LYS A 379 18.14 11.22 -19.70
C LYS A 379 17.62 10.63 -21.01
N SER A 380 17.39 11.48 -22.02
CA SER A 380 16.79 11.09 -23.31
C SER A 380 17.57 11.62 -24.53
N ASP A 381 18.83 12.03 -24.35
CA ASP A 381 19.69 12.48 -25.45
C ASP A 381 20.27 11.28 -26.22
N GLN A 382 21.35 11.48 -27.00
CA GLN A 382 22.01 10.40 -27.76
C GLN A 382 22.27 9.15 -26.92
N GLU A 383 22.80 9.33 -25.71
CA GLU A 383 22.87 8.32 -24.67
C GLU A 383 21.75 8.55 -23.66
N ALA A 384 20.76 7.66 -23.70
CA ALA A 384 19.62 7.68 -22.81
C ALA A 384 19.87 6.81 -21.57
N ILE A 385 19.28 7.25 -20.45
CA ILE A 385 19.37 6.57 -19.16
C ILE A 385 17.95 6.38 -18.64
N LEU A 386 17.60 5.13 -18.40
CA LEU A 386 16.32 4.70 -17.85
C LEU A 386 16.55 4.08 -16.47
N LEU A 387 15.75 4.48 -15.49
CA LEU A 387 15.74 3.94 -14.14
C LEU A 387 14.43 3.19 -13.93
N ARG A 388 14.49 1.94 -13.52
CA ARG A 388 13.32 1.16 -13.11
C ARG A 388 13.54 0.52 -11.75
N SER A 389 12.42 0.21 -11.09
CA SER A 389 12.36 -0.56 -9.86
C SER A 389 11.15 -1.47 -9.89
N MET A 390 11.37 -2.75 -9.61
CA MET A 390 10.35 -3.79 -9.51
C MET A 390 9.57 -3.67 -8.19
N PHE A 391 10.21 -3.33 -7.08
CA PHE A 391 9.54 -3.25 -5.77
C PHE A 391 9.11 -1.83 -5.42
N GLY A 392 9.86 -0.82 -5.86
CA GLY A 392 9.77 0.55 -5.38
C GLY A 392 10.24 0.63 -3.93
N ASN A 393 9.29 0.60 -3.00
CA ASN A 393 9.58 0.53 -1.58
C ASN A 393 9.20 -0.87 -1.08
N LEU A 394 10.20 -1.68 -0.74
CA LEU A 394 10.00 -3.09 -0.40
C LEU A 394 9.18 -3.27 0.88
N GLU A 395 9.47 -2.49 1.93
CA GLU A 395 8.71 -2.46 3.17
C GLU A 395 7.24 -2.14 2.90
N ARG A 396 6.95 -1.11 2.10
CA ARG A 396 5.59 -0.74 1.70
C ARG A 396 4.91 -1.85 0.95
N MET A 397 5.58 -2.46 -0.02
CA MET A 397 5.01 -3.58 -0.77
C MET A 397 4.63 -4.73 0.17
N LEU A 398 5.47 -5.05 1.16
CA LEU A 398 5.16 -6.07 2.16
C LEU A 398 4.01 -5.66 3.09
N GLY A 399 3.97 -4.41 3.55
CA GLY A 399 2.85 -3.88 4.31
C GLY A 399 1.54 -4.00 3.55
N LEU A 400 1.54 -3.63 2.26
CA LEU A 400 0.35 -3.68 1.40
C LEU A 400 -0.08 -5.14 1.18
N LEU A 401 0.87 -6.05 1.01
CA LEU A 401 0.60 -7.47 0.84
C LEU A 401 -0.04 -8.08 2.09
N VAL A 402 0.53 -7.79 3.26
CA VAL A 402 0.02 -8.29 4.54
C VAL A 402 -1.38 -7.76 4.80
N GLU A 403 -1.62 -6.47 4.57
CA GLU A 403 -2.93 -5.86 4.76
C GLU A 403 -3.98 -6.39 3.75
N GLN A 404 -3.64 -6.51 2.47
CA GLN A 404 -4.56 -7.04 1.46
C GLN A 404 -4.95 -8.51 1.72
N THR A 405 -4.00 -9.31 2.21
CA THR A 405 -4.21 -10.74 2.46
C THR A 405 -4.72 -11.06 3.87
N GLY A 406 -4.82 -10.06 4.75
CA GLY A 406 -5.07 -10.30 6.18
C GLY A 406 -3.99 -11.18 6.84
N GLY A 407 -2.77 -11.14 6.29
CA GLY A 407 -1.63 -11.97 6.66
C GLY A 407 -1.63 -13.38 6.05
N LYS A 408 -2.61 -13.77 5.22
CA LYS A 408 -2.62 -15.04 4.48
C LYS A 408 -1.76 -14.94 3.22
N LEU A 409 -0.44 -14.93 3.42
CA LEU A 409 0.52 -14.75 2.35
C LEU A 409 0.55 -15.93 1.35
N PRO A 410 0.98 -15.72 0.10
CA PRO A 410 1.18 -16.80 -0.87
C PRO A 410 2.10 -17.89 -0.32
N PHE A 411 1.78 -19.16 -0.59
CA PHE A 411 2.46 -20.32 -0.03
C PHE A 411 3.98 -20.33 -0.30
N TRP A 412 4.39 -19.91 -1.49
CA TRP A 412 5.80 -19.82 -1.89
C TRP A 412 6.57 -18.73 -1.11
N LEU A 413 5.87 -17.67 -0.68
CA LEU A 413 6.45 -16.54 0.03
C LEU A 413 6.55 -16.78 1.54
N THR A 414 5.68 -17.64 2.11
CA THR A 414 5.75 -17.96 3.54
C THR A 414 6.96 -18.82 3.88
N ASN A 415 7.54 -18.62 5.07
CA ASN A 415 8.67 -19.42 5.58
C ASN A 415 8.24 -20.59 6.47
N GLU A 416 6.95 -20.66 6.80
CA GLU A 416 6.32 -21.71 7.57
C GLU A 416 4.94 -21.94 6.96
N ASN A 417 4.80 -22.99 6.16
CA ASN A 417 3.53 -23.35 5.54
C ASN A 417 2.63 -24.11 6.51
N ILE A 418 3.25 -25.04 7.26
CA ILE A 418 2.56 -25.96 8.16
C ILE A 418 3.21 -25.91 9.53
N ARG A 419 2.37 -25.81 10.57
CA ARG A 419 2.80 -26.02 11.96
C ARG A 419 2.22 -27.32 12.48
N ILE A 420 3.08 -28.27 12.85
CA ILE A 420 2.67 -29.50 13.52
C ILE A 420 2.75 -29.27 15.03
N ILE A 421 1.63 -29.31 15.73
CA ILE A 421 1.58 -29.23 17.19
C ILE A 421 1.40 -30.64 17.75
N VAL A 422 2.44 -31.11 18.44
CA VAL A 422 2.44 -32.43 19.06
C VAL A 422 1.73 -32.35 20.41
N VAL A 423 0.67 -33.14 20.59
CA VAL A 423 -0.20 -33.08 21.78
C VAL A 423 0.51 -33.67 23.00
N ASN A 424 1.20 -34.80 22.84
CA ASN A 424 1.90 -35.53 23.91
C ASN A 424 3.24 -36.11 23.44
N SER A 425 4.10 -36.51 24.38
CA SER A 425 5.45 -37.04 24.11
C SER A 425 5.43 -38.29 23.24
N GLU A 426 4.44 -39.15 23.41
CA GLU A 426 4.30 -40.46 22.78
C GLU A 426 4.06 -40.33 21.26
N SER A 427 3.49 -39.19 20.84
CA SER A 427 3.18 -38.92 19.42
C SER A 427 4.31 -38.25 18.65
N ARG A 428 5.43 -37.93 19.32
CA ARG A 428 6.55 -37.21 18.72
C ARG A 428 7.16 -37.94 17.52
N VAL A 429 7.41 -39.24 17.64
CA VAL A 429 8.04 -40.04 16.58
C VAL A 429 7.19 -40.06 15.30
N TYR A 430 5.86 -40.17 15.46
CA TYR A 430 4.94 -40.12 14.32
C TYR A 430 4.89 -38.71 13.70
N ALA A 431 4.89 -37.67 14.53
CA ALA A 431 4.97 -36.29 14.05
C ALA A 431 6.27 -35.99 13.27
N GLU A 432 7.41 -36.51 13.73
CA GLU A 432 8.71 -36.42 13.04
C GLU A 432 8.68 -37.10 11.67
N ALA A 433 8.07 -38.29 11.58
CA ALA A 433 7.88 -38.99 10.31
C ALA A 433 7.01 -38.17 9.33
N VAL A 434 5.90 -37.61 9.80
CA VAL A 434 5.02 -36.74 9.00
C VAL A 434 5.76 -35.48 8.54
N CYS A 435 6.50 -34.83 9.44
CA CYS A 435 7.30 -33.66 9.13
C CYS A 435 8.34 -33.96 8.04
N SER A 436 9.06 -35.07 8.16
CA SER A 436 10.06 -35.51 7.17
C SER A 436 9.44 -35.71 5.79
N GLN A 437 8.30 -36.41 5.70
CA GLN A 437 7.61 -36.64 4.42
C GLN A 437 7.11 -35.34 3.77
N LEU A 438 6.60 -34.39 4.55
CA LEU A 438 6.21 -33.07 4.04
C LEU A 438 7.42 -32.28 3.56
N SER A 439 8.52 -32.33 4.31
CA SER A 439 9.75 -31.58 4.03
C SER A 439 10.46 -32.10 2.78
N GLN A 440 10.44 -33.41 2.54
CA GLN A 440 10.94 -34.05 1.32
C GLN A 440 10.22 -33.58 0.05
N LYS A 441 8.98 -33.08 0.15
CA LYS A 441 8.25 -32.46 -0.96
C LYS A 441 8.43 -30.94 -1.05
N GLY A 442 9.43 -30.39 -0.35
CA GLY A 442 9.73 -28.95 -0.36
C GLY A 442 8.73 -28.08 0.40
N ILE A 443 7.88 -28.67 1.26
CA ILE A 443 6.94 -27.94 2.09
C ILE A 443 7.65 -27.50 3.38
N LYS A 444 7.55 -26.21 3.72
CA LYS A 444 8.20 -25.67 4.92
C LYS A 444 7.34 -25.99 6.15
N VAL A 445 7.80 -26.95 6.95
CA VAL A 445 7.08 -27.44 8.14
C VAL A 445 7.89 -27.14 9.39
N LEU A 446 7.23 -26.62 10.43
CA LEU A 446 7.81 -26.48 11.76
C LEU A 446 7.02 -27.32 12.77
N MET A 447 7.74 -28.05 13.61
CA MET A 447 7.16 -28.78 14.72
C MET A 447 7.18 -27.96 16.00
N ASN A 448 6.09 -28.01 16.76
CA ASN A 448 5.98 -27.48 18.10
C ASN A 448 5.76 -28.62 19.10
N TYR A 449 6.81 -28.93 19.84
CA TYR A 449 6.84 -29.90 20.95
C TYR A 449 7.10 -29.23 22.30
N GLN A 450 6.72 -27.96 22.47
CA GLN A 450 6.89 -27.23 23.73
C GLN A 450 5.78 -27.60 24.72
N TYR A 451 5.96 -28.74 25.40
CA TYR A 451 4.95 -29.30 26.31
C TYR A 451 4.70 -28.46 27.57
N SER A 452 5.61 -27.55 27.93
CA SER A 452 5.42 -26.60 29.04
C SER A 452 4.35 -25.54 28.77
N VAL A 453 3.93 -25.39 27.51
CA VAL A 453 2.89 -24.44 27.09
C VAL A 453 1.61 -25.20 26.75
N SER A 454 0.47 -24.71 27.22
CA SER A 454 -0.82 -25.34 26.98
C SER A 454 -1.10 -25.52 25.48
N LEU A 455 -1.81 -26.60 25.11
CA LEU A 455 -2.18 -26.85 23.71
C LEU A 455 -2.97 -25.67 23.11
N ALA A 456 -3.89 -25.09 23.88
CA ALA A 456 -4.69 -23.94 23.47
C ALA A 456 -3.81 -22.72 23.15
N GLN A 457 -2.81 -22.43 23.98
CA GLN A 457 -1.88 -21.33 23.72
C GLN A 457 -1.02 -21.58 22.48
N ARG A 458 -0.45 -22.78 22.33
CA ARG A 458 0.33 -23.14 21.13
C ARG A 458 -0.49 -23.03 19.84
N PHE A 459 -1.75 -23.44 19.90
CA PHE A 459 -2.69 -23.33 18.79
C PHE A 459 -3.05 -21.88 18.49
N TYR A 460 -3.31 -21.07 19.52
CA TYR A 460 -3.56 -19.64 19.39
C TYR A 460 -2.37 -18.90 18.77
N GLU A 461 -1.14 -19.19 19.18
CA GLU A 461 0.08 -18.62 18.60
C GLU A 461 0.24 -18.99 17.11
N ALA A 462 -0.17 -20.20 16.72
CA ALA A 462 -0.17 -20.62 15.32
C ALA A 462 -1.20 -19.86 14.48
N ILE A 463 -2.42 -19.65 15.00
CA ILE A 463 -3.46 -18.85 14.36
C ILE A 463 -3.01 -17.39 14.22
N LYS A 464 -2.46 -16.83 15.29
CA LYS A 464 -1.95 -15.46 15.35
C LYS A 464 -0.83 -15.24 14.33
N ALA A 465 0.04 -16.24 14.15
CA ALA A 465 1.08 -16.24 13.13
C ALA A 465 0.57 -16.45 11.68
N ARG A 466 -0.75 -16.59 11.48
CA ARG A 466 -1.41 -16.79 10.17
C ARG A 466 -0.86 -17.99 9.38
N ILE A 467 -0.48 -19.07 10.07
CA ILE A 467 0.00 -20.29 9.42
C ILE A 467 -1.12 -20.88 8.54
N SER A 468 -0.79 -21.31 7.32
CA SER A 468 -1.78 -21.79 6.35
C SER A 468 -2.48 -23.06 6.84
N TYR A 469 -1.70 -24.02 7.35
CA TYR A 469 -2.21 -25.27 7.90
C TYR A 469 -1.63 -25.55 9.28
N ILE A 470 -2.49 -25.79 10.25
CA ILE A 470 -2.09 -26.23 11.59
C ILE A 470 -2.50 -27.70 11.71
N VAL A 471 -1.54 -28.55 12.01
CA VAL A 471 -1.74 -29.99 12.12
C VAL A 471 -1.57 -30.39 13.58
N LEU A 472 -2.58 -31.01 14.16
CA LEU A 472 -2.53 -31.57 15.52
C LEU A 472 -2.28 -33.07 15.42
N ILE A 473 -1.33 -33.56 16.23
CA ILE A 473 -0.99 -34.98 16.30
C ILE A 473 -0.96 -35.41 17.76
N GLY A 474 -1.94 -36.22 18.17
CA GLY A 474 -1.97 -36.92 19.45
C GLY A 474 -2.02 -38.43 19.28
N GLU A 475 -2.37 -39.12 20.37
CA GLU A 475 -2.40 -40.59 20.38
C GLU A 475 -3.39 -41.17 19.38
N LYS A 476 -4.58 -40.56 19.23
CA LYS A 476 -5.59 -41.00 18.28
C LYS A 476 -5.06 -40.94 16.84
N GLU A 477 -4.46 -39.82 16.46
CA GLU A 477 -3.82 -39.61 15.16
C GLU A 477 -2.70 -40.62 14.92
N ARG A 478 -1.84 -40.84 15.93
CA ARG A 478 -0.76 -41.83 15.87
C ARG A 478 -1.28 -43.26 15.68
N LEU A 479 -2.32 -43.66 16.40
CA LEU A 479 -2.88 -45.02 16.33
C LEU A 479 -3.62 -45.29 15.01
N THR A 480 -4.19 -44.24 14.41
CA THR A 480 -4.98 -44.35 13.17
C THR A 480 -4.21 -43.97 11.91
N ASN A 481 -2.95 -43.55 12.03
CA ASN A 481 -2.15 -42.96 10.94
C ASN A 481 -2.88 -41.81 10.23
N THR A 482 -3.59 -40.99 10.99
CA THR A 482 -4.30 -39.81 10.48
C THR A 482 -3.79 -38.53 11.14
N LEU A 483 -4.30 -37.40 10.69
CA LEU A 483 -4.00 -36.06 11.16
C LEU A 483 -5.28 -35.34 11.49
N THR A 484 -5.19 -34.40 12.42
CA THR A 484 -6.24 -33.43 12.64
C THR A 484 -5.79 -32.08 12.08
N LEU A 485 -6.50 -31.59 11.07
CA LEU A 485 -6.14 -30.43 10.28
C LEU A 485 -7.00 -29.23 10.67
N HIS A 486 -6.37 -28.08 10.83
CA HIS A 486 -7.05 -26.78 10.87
C HIS A 486 -6.47 -25.88 9.79
N GLU A 487 -7.28 -25.58 8.79
CA GLU A 487 -6.95 -24.68 7.68
C GLU A 487 -7.40 -23.26 8.01
N SER A 488 -6.60 -22.26 7.65
CA SER A 488 -6.86 -20.85 8.00
C SER A 488 -8.20 -20.35 7.44
N GLY A 489 -9.20 -20.18 8.31
CA GLY A 489 -10.55 -19.72 7.97
C GLY A 489 -11.58 -20.82 7.78
N LEU A 490 -11.21 -22.08 8.04
CA LEU A 490 -12.12 -23.23 8.06
C LEU A 490 -12.17 -23.87 9.45
N ASN A 491 -13.18 -24.71 9.66
CA ASN A 491 -13.27 -25.54 10.86
C ASN A 491 -12.23 -26.66 10.84
N GLN A 492 -11.95 -27.19 12.02
CA GLN A 492 -11.06 -28.32 12.22
C GLN A 492 -11.67 -29.60 11.63
N GLU A 493 -10.85 -30.36 10.90
CA GLU A 493 -11.20 -31.60 10.24
C GLU A 493 -10.33 -32.73 10.81
N GLN A 494 -10.96 -33.82 11.28
CA GLN A 494 -10.26 -34.95 11.90
C GLN A 494 -10.18 -36.13 10.92
N GLY A 495 -9.18 -37.00 11.11
CA GLY A 495 -9.06 -38.24 10.34
C GLY A 495 -8.50 -38.02 8.92
N ILE A 496 -7.82 -36.90 8.69
CA ILE A 496 -7.20 -36.57 7.41
C ILE A 496 -5.96 -37.43 7.21
N THR A 497 -5.83 -38.10 6.07
CA THR A 497 -4.59 -38.80 5.73
C THR A 497 -3.54 -37.79 5.24
N LEU A 498 -2.26 -38.17 5.36
CA LEU A 498 -1.17 -37.33 4.85
C LEU A 498 -1.26 -37.11 3.33
N ASP A 499 -1.70 -38.11 2.58
CA ASP A 499 -1.94 -37.99 1.14
C ASP A 499 -3.05 -37.00 0.80
N ALA A 500 -4.16 -37.01 1.56
CA ALA A 500 -5.23 -36.03 1.39
C ALA A 500 -4.75 -34.60 1.65
N LEU A 501 -3.91 -34.39 2.68
CA LEU A 501 -3.28 -33.10 2.93
C LEU A 501 -2.40 -32.66 1.75
N PHE A 502 -1.61 -33.57 1.16
CA PHE A 502 -0.80 -33.26 -0.02
C PHE A 502 -1.64 -32.83 -1.22
N THR A 503 -2.70 -33.57 -1.54
CA THR A 503 -3.60 -33.23 -2.65
C THR A 503 -4.20 -31.84 -2.45
N ARG A 504 -4.60 -31.52 -1.22
CA ARG A 504 -5.18 -30.21 -0.87
C ARG A 504 -4.19 -29.07 -1.06
N ILE A 505 -2.95 -29.26 -0.61
CA ILE A 505 -1.87 -28.27 -0.80
C ILE A 505 -1.60 -28.04 -2.30
N GLN A 506 -1.53 -29.11 -3.09
CA GLN A 506 -1.31 -29.00 -4.55
C GLN A 506 -2.45 -28.25 -5.26
N MET A 507 -3.69 -28.49 -4.86
CA MET A 507 -4.83 -27.74 -5.39
C MET A 507 -4.76 -26.26 -5.00
N ALA A 508 -4.42 -25.95 -3.74
CA ALA A 508 -4.30 -24.58 -3.26
C ALA A 508 -3.14 -23.79 -3.89
N THR A 509 -2.05 -24.46 -4.27
CA THR A 509 -0.91 -23.84 -4.98
C THR A 509 -1.08 -23.85 -6.50
N GLY A 510 -2.21 -24.33 -7.03
CA GLY A 510 -2.49 -24.37 -8.48
C GLY A 510 -1.58 -25.32 -9.25
N GLY A 511 -1.09 -26.39 -8.62
CA GLY A 511 -0.17 -27.37 -9.21
C GLY A 511 1.25 -26.85 -9.46
N LYS A 512 1.55 -25.59 -9.11
CA LYS A 512 2.90 -25.03 -9.17
C LYS A 512 3.63 -25.41 -7.89
N ASN A 513 4.31 -26.56 -7.92
CA ASN A 513 5.27 -26.90 -6.88
C ASN A 513 6.40 -25.86 -6.87
N SER A 514 6.88 -25.54 -5.67
CA SER A 514 8.09 -24.75 -5.39
C SER A 514 9.34 -25.25 -6.12
N GLU A 515 9.34 -26.49 -6.62
CA GLU A 515 10.40 -27.04 -7.47
C GLU A 515 10.42 -26.47 -8.89
N SER A 516 9.26 -26.12 -9.46
CA SER A 516 9.17 -25.60 -10.84
C SER A 516 9.68 -24.15 -10.99
N GLU A 517 9.80 -23.43 -9.87
CA GLU A 517 10.34 -22.06 -9.84
C GLU A 517 11.78 -21.99 -9.30
N ASN A 518 12.29 -23.06 -8.67
CA ASN A 518 13.66 -23.18 -8.16
C ASN A 518 14.65 -23.91 -9.09
N GLN A 519 14.22 -24.34 -10.28
CA GLN A 519 15.12 -24.72 -11.38
C GLN A 519 15.36 -23.57 -12.35
#